data_AF-A0A261AWA9-F1
#
_entry.id   AF-A0A261AWA9-F1
#
_cell.length_a   1.000
_cell.length_b   1.000
_cell.length_c   1.000
_cell.angle_alpha   90.00
_cell.angle_beta   90.00
_cell.angle_gamma   90.00
#
_symmetry.space_group_name_H-M   'P 1'
#
loop_
_entity.id
_entity.type
_entity.pdbx_description
1 polymer ?
#
loop_
_entity_poly.entity_id
_entity_poly.type
_entity_poly.pdbx_seq_one_letter_code
_entity_poly.pdbx_strand_id
1 'polypeptide(L)'
;MNIGKNRLNYADLNRFLKYWIQSEIDMFNKYIHIEMEEDIPEDVLFNGILRKADSYQQQRNKPVLSIWYEEQTLKLTAWSPDKRWRNVDGETGSFQGEYDALRAVERRMELEQTLKENYDDEKILNEIRELNEQLEQLQEELNFTIAECI
;
A
#
# COMPACT_ATOMS: atom_id res chain seq x y z
N MET A 1 7.84 -0.49 -18.79
CA MET A 1 7.83 0.85 -19.42
C MET A 1 8.91 1.64 -18.71
N ASN A 2 9.92 2.11 -19.45
CA ASN A 2 10.97 2.93 -18.87
C ASN A 2 10.64 4.40 -19.15
N ILE A 3 10.52 5.21 -18.10
CA ILE A 3 10.28 6.66 -18.20
C ILE A 3 11.59 7.42 -18.39
N GLY A 4 12.75 6.78 -18.16
CA GLY A 4 14.09 7.35 -18.31
C GLY A 4 14.29 8.58 -17.42
N LYS A 5 15.32 9.37 -17.73
CA LYS A 5 15.52 10.70 -17.14
C LYS A 5 14.29 11.58 -17.37
N ASN A 6 13.75 12.08 -16.28
CA ASN A 6 12.54 12.87 -16.26
C ASN A 6 12.70 14.04 -15.27
N ARG A 7 11.77 15.00 -15.31
CA ARG A 7 11.76 16.16 -14.41
C ARG A 7 10.80 15.98 -13.23
N LEU A 8 10.30 14.77 -12.99
CA LEU A 8 9.40 14.50 -11.88
C LEU A 8 10.22 14.53 -10.60
N ASN A 9 9.84 15.39 -9.67
CA ASN A 9 10.38 15.32 -8.32
C ASN A 9 9.54 14.37 -7.46
N TYR A 10 9.98 14.10 -6.23
CA TYR A 10 9.28 13.21 -5.31
C TYR A 10 7.86 13.68 -4.94
N ALA A 11 7.60 14.99 -4.96
CA ALA A 11 6.25 15.52 -4.72
C ALA A 11 5.31 15.26 -5.92
N ASP A 12 5.82 15.34 -7.15
CA ASP A 12 5.07 14.96 -8.35
C ASP A 12 4.73 13.45 -8.33
N LEU A 13 5.69 12.61 -7.92
CA LEU A 13 5.48 11.18 -7.74
C LEU A 13 4.45 10.90 -6.63
N ASN A 14 4.54 11.57 -5.48
CA ASN A 14 3.55 11.47 -4.41
C ASN A 14 2.13 11.81 -4.90
N ARG A 15 2.00 12.91 -5.67
CA ARG A 15 0.72 13.30 -6.26
C ARG A 15 0.19 12.26 -7.24
N PHE A 16 1.06 11.67 -8.04
CA PHE A 16 0.70 10.59 -8.95
C PHE A 16 0.25 9.32 -8.20
N LEU A 17 0.94 8.94 -7.13
CA LEU A 17 0.57 7.81 -6.28
C LEU A 17 -0.78 8.04 -5.60
N LYS A 18 -1.04 9.23 -5.07
CA LYS A 18 -2.34 9.62 -4.50
C LYS A 18 -3.46 9.51 -5.52
N TYR A 19 -3.23 10.02 -6.74
CA TYR A 19 -4.19 9.89 -7.83
C TYR A 19 -4.44 8.41 -8.18
N TRP A 20 -3.38 7.61 -8.20
CA TRP A 20 -3.52 6.17 -8.46
C TRP A 20 -4.37 5.49 -7.39
N ILE A 21 -4.19 5.78 -6.10
CA ILE A 21 -4.97 5.16 -5.03
C ILE A 21 -6.48 5.37 -5.21
N GLN A 22 -6.87 6.55 -5.71
CA GLN A 22 -8.26 6.95 -5.94
C GLN A 22 -8.82 6.53 -7.30
N SER A 23 -7.98 5.99 -8.19
CA SER A 23 -8.35 5.61 -9.53
C SER A 23 -8.89 4.18 -9.56
N GLU A 24 -10.02 3.97 -10.25
CA GLU A 24 -10.59 2.64 -10.54
C GLU A 24 -9.85 1.89 -11.67
N ILE A 25 -8.85 2.53 -12.28
CA ILE A 25 -8.09 1.97 -13.42
C ILE A 25 -6.79 1.30 -12.94
N ASP A 26 -6.54 0.09 -13.42
CA ASP A 26 -5.27 -0.65 -13.26
C ASP A 26 -4.15 -0.01 -14.11
N MET A 27 -3.50 1.05 -13.61
CA MET A 27 -2.45 1.77 -14.36
C MET A 27 -1.11 1.04 -14.43
N PHE A 28 -0.75 0.23 -13.43
CA PHE A 28 0.54 -0.46 -13.35
C PHE A 28 0.47 -1.92 -13.83
N ASN A 29 -0.05 -2.14 -15.04
CA ASN A 29 -0.14 -3.48 -15.63
C ASN A 29 1.21 -4.09 -16.02
N LYS A 30 2.23 -3.24 -16.19
CA LYS A 30 3.62 -3.61 -16.44
C LYS A 30 4.49 -2.80 -15.47
N TYR A 31 5.69 -3.30 -15.18
CA TYR A 31 6.70 -2.57 -14.45
C TYR A 31 6.91 -1.17 -15.05
N ILE A 32 6.74 -0.15 -14.24
CA ILE A 32 7.14 1.23 -14.55
C ILE A 32 8.48 1.46 -13.87
N HIS A 33 9.47 1.87 -14.65
CA HIS A 33 10.81 2.19 -14.19
C HIS A 33 11.01 3.70 -14.32
N ILE A 34 11.39 4.34 -13.22
CA ILE A 34 11.63 5.78 -13.15
C ILE A 34 13.07 5.94 -12.68
N GLU A 35 13.92 6.51 -13.52
CA GLU A 35 15.30 6.86 -13.12
C GLU A 35 15.23 8.01 -12.13
N MET A 36 15.93 7.85 -11.00
CA MET A 36 16.00 8.81 -9.91
C MET A 36 17.44 9.31 -9.79
N GLU A 37 17.62 10.62 -9.58
CA GLU A 37 18.95 11.23 -9.48
C GLU A 37 19.52 11.18 -8.05
N GLU A 38 18.68 10.98 -7.04
CA GLU A 38 19.04 11.03 -5.62
C GLU A 38 18.38 9.86 -4.84
N ASP A 39 18.87 9.62 -3.62
CA ASP A 39 18.23 8.70 -2.68
C ASP A 39 16.78 9.10 -2.42
N ILE A 40 15.90 8.14 -2.14
CA ILE A 40 14.46 8.40 -2.00
C ILE A 40 14.16 9.00 -0.62
N PRO A 41 13.68 10.25 -0.52
CA PRO A 41 13.07 10.76 0.70
C PRO A 41 11.67 10.13 0.85
N GLU A 42 11.62 8.99 1.56
CA GLU A 42 10.38 8.23 1.79
C GLU A 42 9.28 9.08 2.43
N ASP A 43 9.68 9.98 3.33
CA ASP A 43 8.81 10.95 4.01
C ASP A 43 8.13 11.93 3.06
N VAL A 44 8.77 12.26 1.93
CA VAL A 44 8.19 13.11 0.87
C VAL A 44 7.38 12.26 -0.12
N LEU A 45 7.92 11.11 -0.53
CA LEU A 45 7.30 10.26 -1.55
C LEU A 45 5.98 9.65 -1.06
N PHE A 46 5.92 9.22 0.20
CA PHE A 46 4.74 8.54 0.77
C PHE A 46 3.89 9.44 1.66
N ASN A 47 4.21 10.73 1.75
CA ASN A 47 3.46 11.70 2.54
C ASN A 47 1.95 11.65 2.25
N GLY A 48 1.14 11.41 3.29
CA GLY A 48 -0.32 11.47 3.21
C GLY A 48 -0.91 10.42 2.26
N ILE A 49 -0.19 9.35 1.99
CA ILE A 49 -0.73 8.14 1.35
C ILE A 49 -1.46 7.36 2.44
N LEU A 50 -2.75 7.69 2.59
CA LEU A 50 -3.71 6.94 3.39
C LEU A 50 -4.84 6.54 2.45
N ARG A 51 -5.06 5.23 2.28
CA ARG A 51 -6.16 4.74 1.45
C ARG A 51 -7.46 4.89 2.24
N LYS A 52 -8.17 5.99 2.02
CA LYS A 52 -9.56 6.15 2.49
C LYS A 52 -10.45 5.35 1.53
N ALA A 53 -10.92 4.19 1.96
CA ALA A 53 -11.82 3.38 1.17
C ALA A 53 -13.22 4.03 1.17
N ASP A 54 -13.54 4.83 0.15
CA ASP A 54 -14.95 5.10 -0.13
C ASP A 54 -15.56 3.78 -0.60
N SER A 55 -16.47 3.24 0.20
CA SER A 55 -17.10 1.91 0.09
C SER A 55 -17.89 1.64 -1.20
N TYR A 56 -17.85 2.57 -2.16
CA TYR A 56 -18.63 2.57 -3.39
C TYR A 56 -17.80 2.43 -4.68
N GLN A 57 -16.47 2.44 -4.62
CA GLN A 57 -15.64 2.33 -5.82
C GLN A 57 -15.44 0.88 -6.25
N GLN A 58 -15.54 0.62 -7.57
CA GLN A 58 -15.26 -0.70 -8.13
C GLN A 58 -13.85 -1.15 -7.71
N GLN A 59 -13.74 -2.35 -7.14
CA GLN A 59 -12.43 -2.88 -6.77
C GLN A 59 -11.63 -3.15 -8.03
N ARG A 60 -10.50 -2.44 -8.17
CA ARG A 60 -9.46 -2.77 -9.15
C ARG A 60 -9.04 -4.22 -9.03
N ASN A 61 -8.68 -4.84 -10.16
CA ASN A 61 -8.17 -6.20 -10.14
C ASN A 61 -6.79 -6.28 -9.48
N LYS A 62 -6.03 -5.17 -9.44
CA LYS A 62 -4.69 -5.11 -8.87
C LYS A 62 -4.60 -4.03 -7.79
N PRO A 63 -5.10 -4.31 -6.57
CA PRO A 63 -5.14 -3.33 -5.48
C PRO A 63 -3.80 -3.14 -4.78
N VAL A 64 -2.84 -4.07 -4.90
CA VAL A 64 -1.55 -3.99 -4.22
C VAL A 64 -0.53 -3.30 -5.12
N LEU A 65 0.01 -2.16 -4.69
CA LEU A 65 1.15 -1.52 -5.36
C LEU A 65 2.44 -1.93 -4.68
N SER A 66 3.32 -2.59 -5.44
CA SER A 66 4.67 -2.87 -5.01
C SER A 66 5.59 -1.77 -5.57
N ILE A 67 6.39 -1.21 -4.67
CA ILE A 67 7.37 -0.15 -4.96
C ILE A 67 8.68 -0.62 -4.37
N TRP A 68 9.75 -0.64 -5.18
CA TRP A 68 11.09 -0.89 -4.69
C TRP A 68 12.10 -0.08 -5.49
N TYR A 69 13.27 0.09 -4.92
CA TYR A 69 14.35 0.88 -5.48
C TYR A 69 15.57 0.00 -5.68
N GLU A 70 16.11 0.03 -6.89
CA GLU A 70 17.30 -0.74 -7.26
C GLU A 70 18.05 0.02 -8.35
N GLU A 71 19.37 0.13 -8.23
CA GLU A 71 20.24 0.76 -9.25
C GLU A 71 19.73 2.13 -9.72
N GLN A 72 19.45 3.04 -8.79
CA GLN A 72 18.93 4.39 -9.09
C GLN A 72 17.60 4.41 -9.85
N THR A 73 16.85 3.31 -9.79
CA THR A 73 15.59 3.16 -10.49
C THR A 73 14.49 2.80 -9.51
N LEU A 74 13.48 3.68 -9.41
CA LEU A 74 12.23 3.37 -8.74
C LEU A 74 11.38 2.49 -9.65
N LYS A 75 11.02 1.30 -9.16
CA LYS A 75 10.23 0.32 -9.88
C LYS A 75 8.86 0.19 -9.23
N LEU A 76 7.82 0.33 -10.05
CA LEU A 76 6.42 0.28 -9.61
C LEU A 76 5.66 -0.76 -10.41
N THR A 77 4.90 -1.62 -9.74
CA THR A 77 3.95 -2.54 -10.39
C THR A 77 2.78 -2.83 -9.46
N ALA A 78 1.59 -3.03 -10.04
CA ALA A 78 0.43 -3.45 -9.28
C ALA A 78 0.21 -4.96 -9.42
N TRP A 79 -0.27 -5.58 -8.34
CA TRP A 79 -0.53 -7.01 -8.23
C TRP A 79 -1.95 -7.28 -7.76
N SER A 80 -2.52 -8.37 -8.28
CA SER A 80 -3.66 -9.03 -7.66
C SER A 80 -3.15 -9.80 -6.45
N PRO A 81 -3.83 -9.78 -5.28
CA PRO A 81 -3.30 -10.35 -4.04
C PRO A 81 -3.00 -11.85 -4.15
N ASP A 82 -3.86 -12.57 -4.86
CA ASP A 82 -3.82 -14.01 -5.11
C ASP A 82 -2.81 -14.41 -6.20
N LYS A 83 -2.32 -13.44 -6.99
CA LYS A 83 -1.40 -13.72 -8.09
C LYS A 83 -0.05 -14.13 -7.54
N ARG A 84 0.35 -15.36 -7.85
CA ARG A 84 1.69 -15.87 -7.55
C ARG A 84 2.74 -15.14 -8.38
N TRP A 85 3.82 -14.74 -7.72
CA TRP A 85 5.05 -14.26 -8.33
C TRP A 85 6.18 -15.25 -8.06
N ARG A 86 7.25 -15.13 -8.84
CA ARG A 86 8.49 -15.90 -8.66
C ARG A 86 9.68 -14.94 -8.78
N ASN A 87 10.59 -14.96 -7.81
CA ASN A 87 11.82 -14.17 -7.89
C ASN A 87 12.90 -14.89 -8.72
N VAL A 88 14.06 -14.24 -8.88
CA VAL A 88 15.19 -14.76 -9.67
C VAL A 88 15.76 -16.04 -9.05
N ASP A 89 15.69 -16.16 -7.73
CA ASP A 89 16.14 -17.32 -6.95
C ASP A 89 15.14 -18.50 -6.97
N GLY A 90 13.99 -18.32 -7.64
CA GLY A 90 12.98 -19.35 -7.82
C GLY A 90 11.97 -19.46 -6.66
N GLU A 91 12.10 -18.64 -5.64
CA GLU A 91 11.11 -18.52 -4.56
C GLU A 91 9.81 -17.97 -5.11
N THR A 92 8.70 -18.49 -4.61
CA THR A 92 7.36 -18.07 -5.03
C THR A 92 6.59 -17.52 -3.86
N GLY A 93 5.91 -16.40 -4.08
CA GLY A 93 5.04 -15.77 -3.09
C GLY A 93 3.76 -15.24 -3.73
N SER A 94 2.92 -14.64 -2.90
CA SER A 94 1.73 -13.87 -3.28
C SER A 94 1.58 -12.73 -2.29
N PHE A 95 0.93 -11.65 -2.68
CA PHE A 95 0.71 -10.49 -1.79
C PHE A 95 -0.56 -10.62 -0.95
N GLN A 96 -1.06 -11.83 -0.74
CA GLN A 96 -2.33 -12.05 -0.05
C GLN A 96 -2.27 -11.59 1.40
N GLY A 97 -1.19 -11.94 2.11
CA GLY A 97 -1.05 -11.58 3.52
C GLY A 97 -0.85 -10.08 3.74
N GLU A 98 -0.06 -9.44 2.88
CA GLU A 98 0.12 -7.98 2.88
C GLU A 98 -1.19 -7.27 2.53
N TYR A 99 -1.98 -7.82 1.60
CA TYR A 99 -3.30 -7.30 1.28
C TYR A 99 -4.28 -7.44 2.45
N ASP A 100 -4.28 -8.57 3.14
CA ASP A 100 -5.11 -8.79 4.32
C ASP A 100 -4.73 -7.83 5.45
N ALA A 101 -3.42 -7.59 5.66
CA ALA A 101 -2.94 -6.57 6.59
C ALA A 101 -3.39 -5.16 6.19
N LEU A 102 -3.30 -4.79 4.92
CA LEU A 102 -3.80 -3.50 4.43
C LEU A 102 -5.30 -3.33 4.70
N ARG A 103 -6.10 -4.37 4.47
CA ARG A 103 -7.55 -4.34 4.75
C ARG A 103 -7.86 -4.25 6.24
N ALA A 104 -7.08 -4.90 7.09
CA ALA A 104 -7.22 -4.83 8.54
C ALA A 104 -6.84 -3.43 9.08
N VAL A 105 -5.77 -2.81 8.57
CA VAL A 105 -5.40 -1.41 8.90
C VAL A 105 -6.51 -0.44 8.46
N GLU A 106 -6.99 -0.56 7.21
CA GLU A 106 -8.09 0.26 6.70
C GLU A 106 -9.32 0.17 7.61
N ARG A 107 -9.72 -1.05 7.99
CA ARG A 107 -10.86 -1.28 8.88
C ARG A 107 -10.64 -0.67 10.26
N ARG A 108 -9.44 -0.82 10.83
CA ARG A 108 -9.09 -0.24 12.14
C ARG A 108 -9.18 1.28 12.11
N MET A 109 -8.66 1.93 11.07
CA MET A 109 -8.75 3.39 10.91
C MET A 109 -10.20 3.89 10.81
N GLU A 110 -11.08 3.17 10.10
CA GLU A 110 -12.51 3.49 10.02
C GLU A 110 -13.20 3.39 11.38
N LEU A 111 -12.87 2.35 12.16
CA LEU A 111 -13.40 2.14 13.51
C LEU A 111 -12.91 3.21 14.48
N GLU A 112 -11.63 3.57 14.44
CA GLU A 112 -11.06 4.66 15.24
C GLU A 112 -11.71 6.00 14.92
N GLN A 113 -12.02 6.27 13.64
CA GLN A 113 -12.76 7.46 13.24
C GLN A 113 -14.20 7.43 13.76
N THR A 114 -14.87 6.28 13.70
CA THR A 114 -16.23 6.10 14.23
C THR A 114 -16.28 6.30 15.74
N LEU A 115 -15.26 5.84 16.47
CA LEU A 115 -15.14 5.99 17.92
C LEU A 115 -14.98 7.47 18.34
N LYS A 116 -14.29 8.29 17.52
CA LYS A 116 -14.21 9.74 17.74
C LYS A 116 -15.58 10.43 17.67
N GLU A 117 -16.51 9.85 16.92
CA GLU A 117 -17.87 10.38 16.74
C GLU A 117 -18.87 9.78 17.75
N ASN A 118 -18.67 8.54 18.18
CA ASN A 118 -19.53 7.79 19.11
C ASN A 118 -18.70 7.24 20.29
N TYR A 119 -18.48 8.08 21.31
CA TYR A 119 -17.71 7.75 22.50
C TYR A 119 -18.11 6.40 23.14
N ASP A 120 -17.11 5.59 23.50
CA ASP A 120 -17.19 4.38 24.32
C ASP A 120 -18.10 3.23 23.79
N ASP A 121 -18.11 2.99 22.48
CA ASP A 121 -18.69 1.76 21.94
C ASP A 121 -17.75 0.56 22.20
N GLU A 122 -18.08 -0.23 23.22
CA GLU A 122 -17.34 -1.44 23.63
C GLU A 122 -17.18 -2.46 22.49
N LYS A 123 -18.14 -2.53 21.56
CA LYS A 123 -18.07 -3.43 20.41
C LYS A 123 -16.99 -2.96 19.44
N ILE A 124 -16.93 -1.66 19.17
CA ILE A 124 -15.89 -1.06 18.32
C ILE A 124 -14.51 -1.26 18.94
N LEU A 125 -14.38 -1.05 20.26
CA LEU A 125 -13.12 -1.25 20.98
C LEU A 125 -12.65 -2.71 20.90
N ASN A 126 -13.56 -3.67 21.03
CA ASN A 126 -13.23 -5.08 20.91
C ASN A 126 -12.77 -5.45 19.49
N GLU A 127 -13.44 -4.93 18.46
CA GLU A 127 -13.06 -5.16 17.06
C GLU A 127 -11.67 -4.55 16.75
N ILE A 128 -11.35 -3.36 17.26
CA ILE A 128 -10.01 -2.76 17.13
C ILE A 128 -8.94 -3.65 17.77
N ARG A 129 -9.21 -4.22 18.96
CA ARG A 129 -8.27 -5.14 19.63
C ARG A 129 -8.02 -6.40 18.80
N GLU A 130 -9.07 -7.04 18.30
CA GLU A 130 -8.95 -8.23 17.45
C GLU A 130 -8.15 -7.94 16.18
N LEU A 131 -8.36 -6.78 15.56
CA LEU A 131 -7.58 -6.35 14.40
C LEU A 131 -6.10 -6.15 14.74
N ASN A 132 -5.78 -5.56 15.89
CA ASN A 132 -4.38 -5.40 16.32
C ASN A 132 -3.68 -6.76 16.51
N GLU A 133 -4.35 -7.71 17.16
CA GLU A 133 -3.81 -9.07 17.33
C GLU A 133 -3.58 -9.76 15.97
N GLN A 134 -4.51 -9.61 15.02
CA GLN A 134 -4.35 -10.12 13.66
C GLN A 134 -3.16 -9.47 12.93
N LEU A 135 -2.99 -8.16 13.07
CA LEU A 135 -1.89 -7.42 12.44
C LEU A 135 -0.52 -7.82 13.02
N GLU A 136 -0.43 -8.07 14.33
CA GLU A 136 0.78 -8.60 14.97
C GLU A 136 1.14 -9.98 14.40
N GLN A 137 0.17 -10.90 14.33
CA GLN A 137 0.37 -12.24 13.77
C GLN A 137 0.85 -12.20 12.32
N LEU A 138 0.21 -11.36 11.48
CA LEU A 138 0.59 -11.24 10.07
C LEU A 138 2.01 -10.70 9.89
N GLN A 139 2.42 -9.72 10.69
CA GLN A 139 3.78 -9.18 10.64
C GLN A 139 4.84 -10.21 11.04
N GLU A 140 4.57 -11.02 12.07
CA GLU A 140 5.47 -12.09 12.52
C GLU A 140 5.57 -13.22 11.49
N GLU A 141 4.44 -13.72 10.99
CA GLU A 141 4.41 -14.87 10.07
C GLU A 141 5.04 -14.56 8.71
N LEU A 142 4.85 -13.33 8.24
CA LEU A 142 5.25 -12.91 6.89
C LEU A 142 6.49 -12.02 6.88
N ASN A 143 7.04 -11.71 8.05
CA ASN A 143 8.29 -10.97 8.24
C ASN A 143 8.28 -9.60 7.51
N PHE A 144 7.22 -8.81 7.71
CA PHE A 144 7.14 -7.43 7.25
C PHE A 144 6.76 -6.48 8.39
N THR A 145 6.89 -5.18 8.15
CA THR A 145 6.50 -4.13 9.10
C THR A 145 5.42 -3.24 8.50
N ILE A 146 4.43 -2.89 9.30
CA ILE A 146 3.39 -1.92 8.98
C ILE A 146 3.85 -0.55 9.47
N ALA A 147 4.00 0.38 8.55
CA ALA A 147 4.28 1.78 8.86
C ALA A 147 3.06 2.63 8.49
N GLU A 148 2.51 3.32 9.48
CA GLU A 148 1.39 4.24 9.30
C GLU A 148 1.93 5.67 9.23
N CYS A 149 1.72 6.35 8.10
CA CYS A 149 2.02 7.77 7.97
C CYS A 149 0.89 8.58 8.61
N ILE A 150 1.09 9.02 9.85
CA ILE A 150 0.16 9.85 10.64
C ILE A 150 0.20 11.30 10.20
#